data_AF-A0A174ALY3-F1
#
_entry.id   AF-A0A174ALY3-F1
#
_cell.length_a   1.000
_cell.length_b   1.000
_cell.length_c   1.000
_cell.angle_alpha   90.00
_cell.angle_beta   90.00
_cell.angle_gamma   90.00
#
_symmetry.space_group_name_H-M   'P 1'
#
loop_
_entity.id
_entity.type
_entity.pdbx_description
1 polymer ?
#
loop_
_entity_poly.entity_id
_entity_poly.type
_entity_poly.pdbx_seq_one_letter_code
_entity_poly.pdbx_strand_id
1 'polypeptide(L)'
;MKKLREGVSTGSCMTGGAEASVIWQTTGKCPSVVKVDTPIGKTLYLDIIPREFGVCGVVKDAGDDPDVTNGSEIVTKVELFEEEGDIFFFGGEGVGIITQEGLKIPPGQPAINPVPRQMAEKAIRKIIGNKKANVTVSIPGGKELAKKTFNPRLGIVDGLSVLGTTGIVRPMSEEAMKDSLIAELDMYAKQGHKTILFVLGGTGETALKEQYGEFQCILQVSNYIGFMIEEAVERGFTDILIGGFVGKLVKVASGTMNTHSHVADGRIETICTHAALHGAPTSVIKKIYDCLTTKAAMKIVEEEGLMDIWPDMAQKASEYCEKTAHKMARVGIIFLDGQNEILAASENIKEVLSACRK
;
A
#
# COMPACT_ATOMS: atom_id res chain seq x y z
N MET A 1 4.66 -18.37 -19.61
CA MET A 1 3.99 -17.09 -19.25
C MET A 1 4.61 -15.98 -20.09
N LYS A 2 3.79 -15.10 -20.69
CA LYS A 2 4.28 -13.92 -21.41
C LYS A 2 4.97 -13.01 -20.39
N LYS A 3 6.22 -12.63 -20.62
CA LYS A 3 6.95 -11.73 -19.73
C LYS A 3 6.31 -10.35 -19.82
N LEU A 4 5.72 -9.90 -18.72
CA LEU A 4 5.09 -8.57 -18.63
C LEU A 4 6.18 -7.49 -18.72
N ARG A 5 5.84 -6.38 -19.37
CA ARG A 5 6.73 -5.24 -19.59
C ARG A 5 6.88 -4.43 -18.32
N GLU A 6 8.11 -4.19 -17.91
CA GLU A 6 8.44 -3.23 -16.85
C GLU A 6 8.23 -1.80 -17.33
N GLY A 7 7.85 -0.91 -16.43
CA GLY A 7 7.74 0.52 -16.66
C GLY A 7 8.82 1.34 -15.96
N VAL A 8 8.65 2.65 -16.00
CA VAL A 8 9.52 3.63 -15.36
C VAL A 8 8.78 4.35 -14.23
N SER A 9 9.50 4.64 -13.14
CA SER A 9 8.90 5.33 -12.01
C SER A 9 8.78 6.84 -12.25
N THR A 10 7.92 7.53 -11.48
CA THR A 10 7.83 9.00 -11.54
C THR A 10 9.16 9.66 -11.18
N GLY A 11 9.94 9.07 -10.27
CA GLY A 11 11.29 9.53 -9.94
C GLY A 11 12.30 9.42 -11.09
N SER A 12 12.21 8.37 -11.91
CA SER A 12 13.04 8.24 -13.11
C SER A 12 12.67 9.27 -14.17
N CYS A 13 11.36 9.52 -14.37
CA CYS A 13 10.88 10.57 -15.27
C CYS A 13 11.36 11.96 -14.84
N MET A 14 11.25 12.28 -13.54
CA MET A 14 11.79 13.52 -12.96
C MET A 14 13.31 13.64 -13.20
N THR A 15 14.05 12.56 -12.97
CA THR A 15 15.51 12.52 -13.17
C THR A 15 15.86 12.81 -14.63
N GLY A 16 15.15 12.18 -15.58
CA GLY A 16 15.35 12.43 -17.00
C GLY A 16 15.03 13.86 -17.42
N GLY A 17 13.92 14.42 -16.92
CA GLY A 17 13.58 15.82 -17.15
C GLY A 17 14.61 16.80 -16.59
N ALA A 18 15.13 16.54 -15.39
CA ALA A 18 16.18 17.34 -14.77
C ALA A 18 17.48 17.31 -15.60
N GLU A 19 17.93 16.10 -15.98
CA GLU A 19 19.13 15.92 -16.80
C GLU A 19 19.00 16.62 -18.15
N ALA A 20 17.87 16.45 -18.84
CA ALA A 20 17.61 17.11 -20.12
C ALA A 20 17.60 18.64 -20.02
N SER A 21 16.97 19.18 -18.97
CA SER A 21 16.94 20.61 -18.71
C SER A 21 18.34 21.19 -18.55
N VAL A 22 19.20 20.51 -17.79
CA VAL A 22 20.59 20.95 -17.56
C VAL A 22 21.44 20.82 -18.82
N ILE A 23 21.31 19.73 -19.59
CA ILE A 23 21.98 19.59 -20.89
C ILE A 23 21.57 20.73 -21.83
N TRP A 24 20.28 21.05 -21.89
CA TRP A 24 19.79 22.12 -22.76
C TRP A 24 20.39 23.47 -22.37
N GLN A 25 20.39 23.79 -21.07
CA GLN A 25 20.93 25.07 -20.59
C GLN A 25 22.44 25.22 -20.80
N THR A 26 23.20 24.14 -20.69
CA THR A 26 24.67 24.16 -20.80
C THR A 26 25.18 24.06 -22.24
N THR A 27 24.42 23.40 -23.14
CA THR A 27 24.84 23.17 -24.53
C THR A 27 24.07 24.00 -25.56
N GLY A 28 22.97 24.64 -25.15
CA GLY A 28 22.04 25.34 -26.04
C GLY A 28 21.10 24.44 -26.82
N LYS A 29 21.20 23.10 -26.70
CA LYS A 29 20.36 22.14 -27.44
C LYS A 29 19.66 21.15 -26.51
N CYS A 30 18.34 21.06 -26.59
CA CYS A 30 17.58 20.05 -25.86
C CYS A 30 17.85 18.66 -26.43
N PRO A 31 18.24 17.67 -25.62
CA PRO A 31 18.35 16.29 -26.08
C PRO A 31 16.95 15.72 -26.34
N SER A 32 16.79 14.90 -27.38
CA SER A 32 15.53 14.18 -27.64
C SER A 32 15.35 12.97 -26.72
N VAL A 33 16.45 12.41 -26.22
CA VAL A 33 16.50 11.24 -25.33
C VAL A 33 17.60 11.44 -24.30
N VAL A 34 17.36 11.04 -23.05
CA VAL A 34 18.38 11.00 -21.98
C VAL A 34 18.56 9.59 -21.43
N LYS A 35 19.74 9.35 -20.85
CA LYS A 35 20.14 8.08 -20.27
C LYS A 35 20.13 8.17 -18.74
N VAL A 36 19.13 7.56 -18.10
CA VAL A 36 19.01 7.56 -16.63
C VAL A 36 19.48 6.23 -16.04
N ASP A 37 20.48 6.28 -15.16
CA ASP A 37 20.92 5.12 -14.39
C ASP A 37 20.04 4.93 -13.13
N THR A 38 19.49 3.73 -12.94
CA THR A 38 18.62 3.43 -11.78
C THR A 38 19.40 2.83 -10.61
N PRO A 39 18.85 2.88 -9.37
CA PRO A 39 19.47 2.28 -8.18
C PRO A 39 19.78 0.78 -8.31
N ILE A 40 19.02 0.05 -9.14
CA ILE A 40 19.23 -1.39 -9.37
C ILE A 40 20.21 -1.68 -10.52
N GLY A 41 20.95 -0.67 -11.00
CA GLY A 41 21.96 -0.82 -12.05
C GLY A 41 21.41 -1.00 -13.46
N LYS A 42 20.10 -0.74 -13.68
CA LYS A 42 19.53 -0.70 -15.03
C LYS A 42 19.67 0.71 -15.60
N THR A 43 19.90 0.80 -16.90
CA THR A 43 19.85 2.07 -17.63
C THR A 43 18.51 2.20 -18.34
N LEU A 44 17.86 3.34 -18.17
CA LEU A 44 16.64 3.73 -18.89
C LEU A 44 16.98 4.77 -19.96
N TYR A 45 16.28 4.70 -21.09
CA TYR A 45 16.32 5.70 -22.15
C TYR A 45 14.95 6.37 -22.18
N LEU A 46 14.91 7.66 -21.91
CA LEU A 46 13.67 8.41 -21.74
C LEU A 46 13.54 9.47 -22.82
N ASP A 47 12.43 9.43 -23.55
CA ASP A 47 12.08 10.46 -24.53
C ASP A 47 11.78 11.78 -23.80
N ILE A 48 12.31 12.87 -24.34
CA ILE A 48 12.20 14.21 -23.77
C ILE A 48 11.24 15.05 -24.57
N ILE A 49 10.32 15.70 -23.85
CA ILE A 49 9.42 16.71 -24.40
C ILE A 49 9.96 18.10 -24.01
N PRO A 50 10.56 18.86 -24.93
CA PRO A 50 10.92 20.24 -24.65
C PRO A 50 9.65 21.08 -24.47
N ARG A 51 9.60 21.90 -23.42
CA ARG A 51 8.49 22.83 -23.16
C ARG A 51 8.93 24.26 -23.38
N GLU A 52 9.79 24.74 -22.50
CA GLU A 52 10.41 26.06 -22.53
C GLU A 52 11.90 25.88 -22.20
N PHE A 53 12.72 26.91 -22.45
CA PHE A 53 14.14 26.81 -22.14
C PHE A 53 14.36 26.49 -20.65
N GLY A 54 15.06 25.39 -20.36
CA GLY A 54 15.25 24.90 -18.99
C GLY A 54 14.06 24.10 -18.42
N VAL A 55 13.03 23.79 -19.21
CA VAL A 55 11.85 23.00 -18.80
C VAL A 55 11.64 21.81 -19.74
N CYS A 56 11.69 20.61 -19.18
CA CYS A 56 11.56 19.36 -19.92
C CYS A 56 10.52 18.43 -19.28
N GLY A 57 9.71 17.78 -20.12
CA GLY A 57 8.75 16.77 -19.71
C GLY A 57 9.19 15.36 -20.09
N VAL A 58 8.77 14.37 -19.29
CA VAL A 58 8.87 12.95 -19.61
C VAL A 58 7.52 12.30 -19.32
N VAL A 59 6.94 11.61 -20.30
CA VAL A 59 5.70 10.85 -20.11
C VAL A 59 6.02 9.53 -19.43
N LYS A 60 5.37 9.28 -18.29
CA LYS A 60 5.52 8.01 -17.57
C LYS A 60 4.88 6.87 -18.35
N ASP A 61 5.67 5.84 -18.64
CA ASP A 61 5.21 4.55 -19.15
C ASP A 61 5.32 3.50 -18.02
N ALA A 62 4.19 3.04 -17.49
CA ALA A 62 4.12 2.04 -16.42
C ALA A 62 4.30 0.59 -16.91
N GLY A 63 4.55 0.38 -18.21
CA GLY A 63 4.67 -0.96 -18.76
C GLY A 63 3.30 -1.64 -18.83
N ASP A 64 3.21 -2.85 -18.30
CA ASP A 64 1.94 -3.59 -18.17
C ASP A 64 1.32 -3.46 -16.75
N ASP A 65 1.86 -2.60 -15.89
CA ASP A 65 1.30 -2.35 -14.56
C ASP A 65 0.03 -1.49 -14.66
N PRO A 66 -1.08 -1.83 -13.98
CA PRO A 66 -2.29 -1.02 -13.93
C PRO A 66 -2.13 0.21 -13.01
N ASP A 67 -1.10 1.01 -13.27
CA ASP A 67 -0.73 2.18 -12.49
C ASP A 67 -1.55 3.40 -12.94
N VAL A 68 -2.24 4.05 -12.01
CA VAL A 68 -3.11 5.21 -12.28
C VAL A 68 -2.35 6.44 -12.77
N THR A 69 -1.03 6.52 -12.56
CA THR A 69 -0.19 7.59 -13.07
C THR A 69 0.50 7.21 -14.39
N ASN A 70 0.12 6.10 -15.02
CA ASN A 70 0.56 5.80 -16.38
C ASN A 70 0.07 6.89 -17.36
N GLY A 71 0.93 7.30 -18.28
CA GLY A 71 0.64 8.36 -19.25
C GLY A 71 0.71 9.79 -18.69
N SER A 72 0.92 9.97 -17.37
CA SER A 72 1.13 11.31 -16.82
C SER A 72 2.48 11.86 -17.26
N GLU A 73 2.52 13.12 -17.67
CA GLU A 73 3.78 13.83 -17.92
C GLU A 73 4.36 14.37 -16.61
N ILE A 74 5.64 14.07 -16.38
CA ILE A 74 6.42 14.64 -15.28
C ILE A 74 7.26 15.77 -15.86
N VAL A 75 6.89 17.01 -15.53
CA VAL A 75 7.54 18.23 -16.02
C VAL A 75 8.56 18.68 -14.99
N THR A 76 9.79 18.90 -15.41
CA THR A 76 10.90 19.31 -14.53
C THR A 76 11.54 20.59 -15.05
N LYS A 77 11.62 21.60 -14.19
CA LYS A 77 12.35 22.85 -14.42
C LYS A 77 13.60 22.83 -13.55
N VAL A 78 14.75 23.16 -14.13
CA VAL A 78 16.00 23.35 -13.36
C VAL A 78 16.48 24.77 -13.53
N GLU A 79 16.74 25.45 -12.41
CA GLU A 79 17.36 26.78 -12.38
C GLU A 79 18.79 26.61 -11.90
N LEU A 80 19.74 26.99 -12.76
CA LEU A 80 21.17 26.89 -12.48
C LEU A 80 21.70 28.19 -11.91
N PHE A 81 22.64 28.07 -10.98
CA PHE A 81 23.33 29.20 -10.37
C PHE A 81 24.84 29.12 -10.66
N GLU A 82 25.52 30.26 -10.66
CA GLU A 82 26.97 30.30 -10.86
C GLU A 82 27.73 29.93 -9.58
N GLU A 83 27.16 30.20 -8.40
CA GLU A 83 27.75 29.78 -7.14
C GLU A 83 27.70 28.27 -6.91
N GLU A 84 28.68 27.74 -6.17
CA GLU A 84 28.61 26.38 -5.63
C GLU A 84 27.58 26.28 -4.51
N GLY A 85 26.96 25.11 -4.36
CA GLY A 85 26.01 24.84 -3.29
C GLY A 85 25.10 23.64 -3.55
N ASP A 86 24.14 23.46 -2.65
CA ASP A 86 23.20 22.33 -2.66
C ASP A 86 22.19 22.40 -3.80
N ILE A 87 21.57 21.25 -4.08
CA ILE A 87 20.44 21.14 -4.99
C ILE A 87 19.16 21.08 -4.16
N PHE A 88 18.26 22.03 -4.39
CA PHE A 88 16.97 22.08 -3.71
C PHE A 88 15.85 21.56 -4.60
N PHE A 89 14.88 20.85 -4.00
CA PHE A 89 13.75 20.25 -4.69
C PHE A 89 12.44 20.89 -4.27
N PHE A 90 11.67 21.35 -5.24
CA PHE A 90 10.39 22.03 -5.06
C PHE A 90 9.27 21.28 -5.79
N GLY A 91 8.08 21.28 -5.19
CA GLY A 91 6.87 20.79 -5.84
C GLY A 91 6.14 21.94 -6.53
N GLY A 92 5.82 21.77 -7.80
CA GLY A 92 4.91 22.61 -8.57
C GLY A 92 3.51 22.00 -8.65
N GLU A 93 2.78 22.32 -9.71
CA GLU A 93 1.41 21.83 -9.92
C GLU A 93 1.35 20.30 -9.82
N GLY A 94 0.38 19.78 -9.06
CA GLY A 94 0.06 18.35 -9.02
C GLY A 94 1.09 17.47 -8.31
N VAL A 95 2.15 18.04 -7.72
CA VAL A 95 3.00 17.36 -6.73
C VAL A 95 2.43 17.60 -5.34
N GLY A 96 2.23 16.51 -4.60
CA GLY A 96 1.57 16.57 -3.30
C GLY A 96 2.43 17.22 -2.23
N ILE A 97 1.77 17.75 -1.20
CA ILE A 97 2.40 18.26 0.03
C ILE A 97 2.11 17.31 1.16
N ILE A 98 3.13 17.01 1.97
CA ILE A 98 2.98 16.16 3.14
C ILE A 98 2.40 16.99 4.28
N THR A 99 1.34 16.51 4.90
CA THR A 99 0.66 17.20 6.01
C THR A 99 0.75 16.45 7.31
N GLN A 100 1.13 15.17 7.28
CA GLN A 100 1.24 14.31 8.45
C GLN A 100 2.69 13.93 8.77
N GLU A 101 2.96 13.78 10.06
CA GLU A 101 4.23 13.22 10.52
C GLU A 101 4.30 11.72 10.21
N GLY A 102 5.52 11.20 10.07
CA GLY A 102 5.78 9.78 9.96
C GLY A 102 6.31 9.30 8.61
N LEU A 103 6.13 10.08 7.54
CA LEU A 103 6.79 9.80 6.27
C LEU A 103 8.30 10.08 6.33
N LYS A 104 9.03 9.68 5.27
CA LYS A 104 10.48 9.93 5.13
C LYS A 104 10.83 11.42 4.94
N ILE A 105 9.82 12.23 4.62
CA ILE A 105 9.94 13.66 4.38
C ILE A 105 9.00 14.35 5.39
N PRO A 106 9.41 15.46 6.03
CA PRO A 106 8.62 16.09 7.06
C PRO A 106 7.39 16.84 6.50
N PRO A 107 6.39 17.16 7.35
CA PRO A 107 5.26 17.99 6.97
C PRO A 107 5.65 19.35 6.38
N GLY A 108 4.83 19.85 5.47
CA GLY A 108 5.02 21.11 4.74
C GLY A 108 5.95 21.00 3.52
N GLN A 109 6.59 19.85 3.31
CA GLN A 109 7.50 19.63 2.18
C GLN A 109 6.79 18.93 1.00
N PRO A 110 7.31 19.09 -0.23
CA PRO A 110 6.81 18.37 -1.38
C PRO A 110 7.09 16.87 -1.28
N ALA A 111 6.13 16.05 -1.71
CA ALA A 111 6.15 14.59 -1.70
C ALA A 111 7.10 13.99 -2.76
N ILE A 112 8.35 14.43 -2.78
CA ILE A 112 9.43 13.95 -3.65
C ILE A 112 10.37 13.10 -2.80
N ASN A 113 10.30 11.78 -2.94
CA ASN A 113 11.01 10.83 -2.08
C ASN A 113 12.54 10.95 -2.17
N PRO A 114 13.28 10.56 -1.10
CA PRO A 114 14.74 10.71 -1.06
C PRO A 114 15.50 10.05 -2.22
N VAL A 115 15.11 8.84 -2.63
CA VAL A 115 15.77 8.12 -3.72
C VAL A 115 15.65 8.87 -5.06
N PRO A 116 14.45 9.31 -5.49
CA PRO A 116 14.32 10.24 -6.63
C PRO A 116 15.20 11.49 -6.55
N ARG A 117 15.28 12.14 -5.38
CA ARG A 117 16.15 13.33 -5.20
C ARG A 117 17.62 12.99 -5.46
N GLN A 118 18.09 11.90 -4.86
CA GLN A 118 19.47 11.42 -5.04
C GLN A 118 19.76 11.03 -6.50
N MET A 119 18.81 10.41 -7.20
CA MET A 119 18.94 10.07 -8.62
C MET A 119 19.10 11.32 -9.49
N ALA A 120 18.21 12.30 -9.32
CA ALA A 120 18.26 13.55 -10.06
C ALA A 120 19.52 14.36 -9.73
N GLU A 121 19.87 14.49 -8.44
CA GLU A 121 21.09 15.15 -8.00
C GLU A 121 22.32 14.50 -8.65
N LYS A 122 22.46 13.17 -8.59
CA LYS A 122 23.57 12.46 -9.21
C LYS A 122 23.64 12.71 -10.73
N ALA A 123 22.49 12.75 -11.41
CA ALA A 123 22.45 13.00 -12.85
C ALA A 123 22.90 14.42 -13.19
N ILE A 124 22.40 15.44 -12.49
CA ILE A 124 22.74 16.84 -12.77
C ILE A 124 24.17 17.19 -12.34
N ARG A 125 24.65 16.65 -11.21
CA ARG A 125 26.03 16.85 -10.73
C ARG A 125 27.08 16.41 -11.73
N LYS A 126 26.81 15.38 -12.54
CA LYS A 126 27.71 14.95 -13.63
C LYS A 126 27.95 16.04 -14.68
N ILE A 127 27.02 16.99 -14.81
CA ILE A 127 27.06 18.04 -15.85
C ILE A 127 27.53 19.37 -15.27
N ILE A 128 27.00 19.78 -14.10
CA ILE A 128 27.27 21.12 -13.53
C ILE A 128 28.31 21.12 -12.40
N GLY A 129 28.81 19.96 -11.99
CA GLY A 129 29.72 19.85 -10.84
C GLY A 129 29.05 20.33 -9.54
N ASN A 130 29.77 21.12 -8.74
CA ASN A 130 29.31 21.59 -7.44
C ASN A 130 28.39 22.82 -7.48
N LYS A 131 28.04 23.32 -8.68
CA LYS A 131 27.11 24.44 -8.84
C LYS A 131 25.76 24.16 -8.16
N LYS A 132 25.20 25.18 -7.53
CA LYS A 132 23.87 25.15 -6.93
C LYS A 132 22.80 25.05 -8.02
N ALA A 133 21.71 24.36 -7.71
CA ALA A 133 20.54 24.32 -8.60
C ALA A 133 19.21 24.19 -7.82
N ASN A 134 18.15 24.74 -8.38
CA ASN A 134 16.79 24.50 -7.91
C ASN A 134 16.06 23.62 -8.93
N VAL A 135 15.46 22.52 -8.47
CA VAL A 135 14.70 21.58 -9.29
C VAL A 135 13.24 21.66 -8.88
N THR A 136 12.38 22.15 -9.77
CA THR A 136 10.93 22.20 -9.57
C THR A 136 10.26 21.15 -10.42
N VAL A 137 9.40 20.33 -9.79
CA VAL A 137 8.73 19.20 -10.44
C VAL A 137 7.24 19.43 -10.43
N SER A 138 6.59 19.27 -11.59
CA SER A 138 5.16 19.41 -11.76
C SER A 138 4.59 18.18 -12.47
N ILE A 139 3.36 17.80 -12.13
CA ILE A 139 2.62 16.71 -12.74
C ILE A 139 1.25 17.29 -13.12
N PRO A 140 1.06 17.81 -14.35
CA PRO A 140 -0.22 18.37 -14.78
C PRO A 140 -1.36 17.38 -14.56
N GLY A 141 -2.45 17.84 -13.91
CA GLY A 141 -3.57 16.98 -13.52
C GLY A 141 -3.30 16.03 -12.33
N GLY A 142 -2.12 16.10 -11.72
CA GLY A 142 -1.70 15.24 -10.62
C GLY A 142 -2.60 15.34 -9.38
N LYS A 143 -3.18 16.50 -9.10
CA LYS A 143 -4.14 16.69 -8.00
C LYS A 143 -5.37 15.77 -8.11
N GLU A 144 -5.92 15.63 -9.31
CA GLU A 144 -7.09 14.75 -9.53
C GLU A 144 -6.70 13.27 -9.55
N LEU A 145 -5.53 12.95 -10.10
CA LEU A 145 -5.01 11.58 -10.08
C LEU A 145 -4.71 11.11 -8.65
N ALA A 146 -4.18 11.98 -7.79
CA ALA A 146 -3.84 11.65 -6.41
C ALA A 146 -5.02 11.13 -5.59
N LYS A 147 -6.24 11.59 -5.87
CA LYS A 147 -7.47 11.11 -5.21
C LYS A 147 -7.73 9.61 -5.43
N LYS A 148 -7.14 9.02 -6.47
CA LYS A 148 -7.23 7.60 -6.82
C LYS A 148 -6.02 6.78 -6.35
N THR A 149 -5.17 7.35 -5.51
CA THR A 149 -3.95 6.69 -4.99
C THR A 149 -4.03 6.51 -3.47
N PHE A 150 -2.99 5.93 -2.88
CA PHE A 150 -2.80 5.85 -1.43
C PHE A 150 -2.38 7.19 -0.79
N ASN A 151 -2.05 8.23 -1.57
CA ASN A 151 -1.61 9.52 -1.05
C ASN A 151 -2.54 10.13 0.02
N PRO A 152 -3.88 10.16 -0.15
CA PRO A 152 -4.76 10.71 0.86
C PRO A 152 -4.65 10.01 2.22
N ARG A 153 -4.41 8.68 2.22
CA ARG A 153 -4.21 7.90 3.45
C ARG A 153 -2.90 8.24 4.14
N LEU A 154 -1.85 8.50 3.35
CA LEU A 154 -0.52 8.89 3.83
C LEU A 154 -0.42 10.36 4.27
N GLY A 155 -1.53 11.10 4.31
CA GLY A 155 -1.49 12.52 4.61
C GLY A 155 -0.77 13.34 3.54
N ILE A 156 -0.89 12.95 2.27
CA ILE A 156 -0.34 13.69 1.12
C ILE A 156 -1.50 14.32 0.36
N VAL A 157 -1.52 15.65 0.33
CA VAL A 157 -2.63 16.44 -0.23
C VAL A 157 -2.21 17.19 -1.49
N ASP A 158 -3.20 17.62 -2.27
CA ASP A 158 -3.06 18.48 -3.46
C ASP A 158 -2.19 17.94 -4.61
N GLY A 159 -1.73 16.69 -4.55
CA GLY A 159 -0.96 16.11 -5.65
C GLY A 159 -0.38 14.72 -5.39
N LEU A 160 0.33 14.23 -6.40
CA LEU A 160 0.98 12.93 -6.44
C LEU A 160 2.35 12.96 -5.77
N SER A 161 2.77 11.78 -5.34
CA SER A 161 4.14 11.56 -4.84
C SER A 161 5.07 11.26 -6.01
N VAL A 162 6.26 11.86 -6.01
CA VAL A 162 7.37 11.48 -6.89
C VAL A 162 8.19 10.42 -6.18
N LEU A 163 8.08 9.17 -6.62
CA LEU A 163 8.62 8.00 -5.93
C LEU A 163 9.24 6.99 -6.90
N GLY A 164 9.86 5.95 -6.32
CA GLY A 164 10.53 4.88 -7.05
C GLY A 164 11.88 4.57 -6.41
N THR A 165 11.92 3.52 -5.58
CA THR A 165 13.14 3.07 -4.89
C THR A 165 14.12 2.36 -5.83
N THR A 166 13.60 1.71 -6.87
CA THR A 166 14.40 0.97 -7.87
C THR A 166 14.55 1.71 -9.20
N GLY A 167 13.84 2.83 -9.38
CA GLY A 167 13.74 3.55 -10.65
C GLY A 167 12.87 2.87 -11.72
N ILE A 168 12.33 1.67 -11.46
CA ILE A 168 11.46 0.95 -12.40
C ILE A 168 10.13 0.56 -11.75
N VAL A 169 9.11 0.34 -12.57
CA VAL A 169 7.82 -0.20 -12.17
C VAL A 169 7.76 -1.66 -12.61
N ARG A 170 7.54 -2.58 -11.68
CA ARG A 170 7.32 -4.00 -11.98
C ARG A 170 5.83 -4.30 -11.91
N PRO A 171 5.23 -4.85 -12.98
CA PRO A 171 3.80 -5.07 -13.04
C PRO A 171 3.31 -6.05 -11.97
N MET A 172 2.26 -5.67 -11.25
CA MET A 172 1.58 -6.49 -10.22
C MET A 172 2.54 -7.06 -9.17
N SER A 173 3.51 -6.26 -8.73
CA SER A 173 4.50 -6.68 -7.75
C SER A 173 3.89 -6.79 -6.34
N GLU A 174 3.92 -7.99 -5.76
CA GLU A 174 3.55 -8.21 -4.35
C GLU A 174 4.46 -7.41 -3.39
N GLU A 175 5.74 -7.29 -3.74
CA GLU A 175 6.72 -6.51 -2.96
C GLU A 175 6.31 -5.02 -2.91
N ALA A 176 5.92 -4.45 -4.06
CA ALA A 176 5.49 -3.04 -4.10
C ALA A 176 4.22 -2.78 -3.28
N MET A 177 3.29 -3.75 -3.26
CA MET A 177 2.10 -3.66 -2.40
C MET A 177 2.47 -3.70 -0.92
N LYS A 178 3.38 -4.60 -0.52
CA LYS A 178 3.88 -4.68 0.87
C LYS A 178 4.61 -3.42 1.29
N ASP A 179 5.47 -2.87 0.42
CA ASP A 179 6.18 -1.61 0.68
C ASP A 179 5.20 -0.44 0.93
N SER A 180 4.09 -0.40 0.19
CA SER A 180 3.04 0.61 0.40
C SER A 180 2.35 0.45 1.76
N LEU A 181 2.05 -0.79 2.16
CA LEU A 181 1.44 -1.07 3.48
C LEU A 181 2.41 -0.73 4.62
N ILE A 182 3.69 -1.06 4.46
CA ILE A 182 4.74 -0.69 5.43
C ILE A 182 4.83 0.82 5.57
N ALA A 183 4.78 1.58 4.47
CA ALA A 183 4.87 3.04 4.53
C ALA A 183 3.71 3.68 5.32
N GLU A 184 2.49 3.18 5.15
CA GLU A 184 1.31 3.63 5.93
C GLU A 184 1.42 3.21 7.41
N LEU A 185 1.92 2.00 7.67
CA LEU A 185 2.17 1.53 9.03
C LEU A 185 3.28 2.32 9.76
N ASP A 186 4.38 2.63 9.07
CA ASP A 186 5.50 3.46 9.58
C ASP A 186 5.00 4.84 9.99
N MET A 187 4.09 5.40 9.20
CA MET A 187 3.48 6.69 9.48
C MET A 187 2.74 6.66 10.81
N TYR A 188 1.83 5.69 10.98
CA TYR A 188 1.09 5.53 12.24
C TYR A 188 2.01 5.24 13.43
N ALA A 189 3.04 4.40 13.25
CA ALA A 189 4.00 4.08 14.30
C ALA A 189 4.75 5.33 14.81
N LYS A 190 5.21 6.18 13.89
CA LYS A 190 5.93 7.43 14.25
C LYS A 190 5.03 8.48 14.85
N GLN A 191 3.73 8.47 14.53
CA GLN A 191 2.72 9.29 15.21
C GLN A 191 2.44 8.80 16.64
N GLY A 192 3.05 7.68 17.06
CA GLY A 192 2.97 7.15 18.43
C GLY A 192 1.78 6.23 18.66
N HIS A 193 1.04 5.86 17.62
CA HIS A 193 -0.10 4.95 17.76
C HIS A 193 0.36 3.55 18.18
N LYS A 194 -0.48 2.92 19.01
CA LYS A 194 -0.27 1.56 19.55
C LYS A 194 -1.36 0.59 19.17
N THR A 195 -2.43 1.09 18.58
CA THR A 195 -3.61 0.33 18.19
C THR A 195 -3.85 0.50 16.70
N ILE A 196 -4.34 -0.55 16.03
CA ILE A 196 -4.61 -0.50 14.59
C ILE A 196 -5.74 -1.44 14.20
N LEU A 197 -6.59 -0.97 13.28
CA LEU A 197 -7.59 -1.79 12.61
C LEU A 197 -7.06 -2.28 11.27
N PHE A 198 -6.95 -3.60 11.11
CA PHE A 198 -6.72 -4.27 9.85
C PHE A 198 -8.03 -4.70 9.21
N VAL A 199 -8.21 -4.32 7.95
CA VAL A 199 -9.34 -4.75 7.12
C VAL A 199 -8.85 -5.38 5.83
N LEU A 200 -9.63 -6.32 5.30
CA LEU A 200 -9.25 -7.04 4.08
C LEU A 200 -9.70 -6.34 2.78
N GLY A 201 -10.37 -5.20 2.89
CA GLY A 201 -10.83 -4.36 1.80
C GLY A 201 -11.80 -3.26 2.25
N GLY A 202 -12.14 -2.35 1.34
CA GLY A 202 -12.94 -1.16 1.65
C GLY A 202 -14.33 -1.45 2.22
N THR A 203 -15.01 -2.50 1.76
CA THR A 203 -16.35 -2.82 2.31
C THR A 203 -16.30 -3.20 3.79
N GLY A 204 -15.26 -3.93 4.23
CA GLY A 204 -15.06 -4.24 5.64
C GLY A 204 -14.70 -3.00 6.47
N GLU A 205 -13.96 -2.05 5.88
CA GLU A 205 -13.71 -0.75 6.51
C GLU A 205 -15.01 0.01 6.77
N THR A 206 -15.86 0.16 5.74
CA THR A 206 -17.13 0.86 5.83
C THR A 206 -18.02 0.23 6.90
N ALA A 207 -18.18 -1.09 6.87
CA ALA A 207 -19.01 -1.83 7.82
C ALA A 207 -18.58 -1.60 9.29
N LEU A 208 -17.28 -1.68 9.57
CA LEU A 208 -16.78 -1.49 10.94
C LEU A 208 -16.90 -0.04 11.39
N LYS A 209 -16.74 0.94 10.48
CA LYS A 209 -16.95 2.36 10.78
C LYS A 209 -18.41 2.67 11.10
N GLU A 210 -19.35 2.13 10.32
CA GLU A 210 -20.78 2.29 10.57
C GLU A 210 -21.18 1.71 11.94
N GLN A 211 -20.61 0.56 12.30
CA GLN A 211 -20.96 -0.14 13.52
C GLN A 211 -20.27 0.38 14.78
N TYR A 212 -19.02 0.83 14.69
CA TYR A 212 -18.19 1.17 15.86
C TYR A 212 -17.68 2.63 15.87
N GLY A 213 -17.94 3.40 14.81
CA GLY A 213 -17.42 4.74 14.61
C GLY A 213 -16.03 4.78 13.98
N GLU A 214 -15.44 5.97 13.94
CA GLU A 214 -14.11 6.16 13.36
C GLU A 214 -13.01 5.51 14.20
N PHE A 215 -11.96 5.05 13.53
CA PHE A 215 -10.75 4.50 14.13
C PHE A 215 -9.56 5.38 13.78
N GLN A 216 -8.62 5.53 14.70
CA GLN A 216 -7.44 6.39 14.48
C GLN A 216 -6.52 5.85 13.38
N CYS A 217 -6.30 4.52 13.38
CA CYS A 217 -5.41 3.85 12.45
C CYS A 217 -6.15 2.71 11.76
N ILE A 218 -6.24 2.76 10.44
CA ILE A 218 -6.89 1.74 9.63
C ILE A 218 -5.98 1.38 8.48
N LEU A 219 -5.68 0.10 8.32
CA LEU A 219 -4.85 -0.40 7.24
C LEU A 219 -5.58 -1.49 6.44
N GLN A 220 -5.65 -1.30 5.12
CA GLN A 220 -6.25 -2.28 4.21
C GLN A 220 -5.23 -3.36 3.82
N VAL A 221 -5.02 -4.35 4.68
CA VAL A 221 -3.98 -5.38 4.53
C VAL A 221 -4.23 -6.39 3.40
N SER A 222 -5.41 -6.34 2.78
CA SER A 222 -5.84 -7.21 1.67
C SER A 222 -5.72 -8.70 1.99
N ASN A 223 -4.62 -9.35 1.60
CA ASN A 223 -4.37 -10.77 1.85
C ASN A 223 -3.18 -11.01 2.78
N TYR A 224 -2.40 -10.00 3.14
CA TYR A 224 -1.09 -10.15 3.80
C TYR A 224 -1.18 -10.06 5.34
N ILE A 225 -2.11 -10.80 5.95
CA ILE A 225 -2.45 -10.64 7.38
C ILE A 225 -1.25 -10.93 8.28
N GLY A 226 -0.62 -12.10 8.15
CA GLY A 226 0.49 -12.46 9.04
C GLY A 226 1.69 -11.54 8.89
N PHE A 227 2.07 -11.23 7.65
CA PHE A 227 3.12 -10.28 7.35
C PHE A 227 2.84 -8.92 8.02
N MET A 228 1.63 -8.40 7.90
CA MET A 228 1.29 -7.10 8.52
C MET A 228 1.20 -7.17 10.05
N ILE A 229 0.87 -8.31 10.65
CA ILE A 229 0.93 -8.51 12.10
C ILE A 229 2.38 -8.43 12.58
N GLU A 230 3.30 -9.15 11.93
CA GLU A 230 4.74 -9.15 12.26
C GLU A 230 5.29 -7.72 12.17
N GLU A 231 5.05 -7.03 11.04
CA GLU A 231 5.51 -5.65 10.83
C GLU A 231 4.91 -4.66 11.85
N ALA A 232 3.65 -4.86 12.27
CA ALA A 232 3.02 -4.02 13.29
C ALA A 232 3.65 -4.24 14.68
N VAL A 233 3.90 -5.49 15.05
CA VAL A 233 4.56 -5.79 16.33
C VAL A 233 5.97 -5.21 16.37
N GLU A 234 6.75 -5.32 15.29
CA GLU A 234 8.09 -4.73 15.20
C GLU A 234 8.10 -3.21 15.39
N ARG A 235 7.00 -2.55 15.00
CA ARG A 235 6.78 -1.11 15.18
C ARG A 235 6.12 -0.74 16.50
N GLY A 236 5.90 -1.73 17.36
CA GLY A 236 5.43 -1.56 18.72
C GLY A 236 3.92 -1.31 18.83
N PHE A 237 3.12 -1.79 17.88
CA PHE A 237 1.67 -1.92 18.06
C PHE A 237 1.37 -3.06 19.04
N THR A 238 0.49 -2.81 20.01
CA THR A 238 0.15 -3.75 21.08
C THR A 238 -1.27 -4.30 20.97
N ASP A 239 -2.11 -3.67 20.14
CA ASP A 239 -3.51 -4.01 19.97
C ASP A 239 -3.89 -3.96 18.49
N ILE A 240 -4.25 -5.11 17.94
CA ILE A 240 -4.61 -5.25 16.54
C ILE A 240 -6.03 -5.75 16.47
N LEU A 241 -6.93 -4.96 15.91
CA LEU A 241 -8.25 -5.41 15.52
C LEU A 241 -8.21 -5.87 14.07
N ILE A 242 -8.70 -7.06 13.76
CA ILE A 242 -8.82 -7.54 12.38
C ILE A 242 -10.28 -7.82 12.09
N GLY A 243 -10.83 -7.17 11.07
CA GLY A 243 -12.23 -7.38 10.69
C GLY A 243 -12.43 -7.54 9.19
N GLY A 244 -13.33 -8.45 8.82
CA GLY A 244 -13.73 -8.61 7.44
C GLY A 244 -14.54 -9.88 7.18
N PHE A 245 -14.79 -10.13 5.90
CA PHE A 245 -15.69 -11.19 5.49
C PHE A 245 -15.21 -12.58 5.89
N VAL A 246 -16.15 -13.37 6.39
CA VAL A 246 -15.96 -14.78 6.78
C VAL A 246 -15.26 -15.60 5.69
N GLY A 247 -15.56 -15.34 4.40
CA GLY A 247 -14.94 -16.04 3.27
C GLY A 247 -13.41 -15.88 3.16
N LYS A 248 -12.80 -14.89 3.81
CA LYS A 248 -11.34 -14.78 3.94
C LYS A 248 -10.86 -15.18 5.33
N LEU A 249 -11.50 -14.69 6.39
CA LEU A 249 -11.04 -14.92 7.76
C LEU A 249 -11.18 -16.36 8.25
N VAL A 250 -12.07 -17.16 7.65
CA VAL A 250 -12.10 -18.62 7.85
C VAL A 250 -10.72 -19.26 7.58
N LYS A 251 -9.95 -18.75 6.61
CA LYS A 251 -8.60 -19.27 6.34
C LYS A 251 -7.64 -18.97 7.48
N VAL A 252 -7.81 -17.82 8.14
CA VAL A 252 -7.00 -17.45 9.31
C VAL A 252 -7.33 -18.39 10.48
N ALA A 253 -8.59 -18.79 10.63
CA ALA A 253 -9.03 -19.77 11.63
C ALA A 253 -8.39 -21.17 11.42
N SER A 254 -7.88 -21.49 10.23
CA SER A 254 -7.07 -22.69 9.98
C SER A 254 -5.56 -22.46 10.01
N GLY A 255 -5.11 -21.28 10.45
CA GLY A 255 -3.69 -20.92 10.54
C GLY A 255 -3.09 -20.39 9.23
N THR A 256 -3.91 -20.16 8.20
CA THR A 256 -3.44 -19.59 6.93
C THR A 256 -3.35 -18.06 7.03
N MET A 257 -2.12 -17.54 7.08
CA MET A 257 -1.85 -16.11 7.27
C MET A 257 -1.82 -15.27 5.99
N ASN A 258 -1.93 -15.91 4.81
CA ASN A 258 -2.18 -15.24 3.54
C ASN A 258 -3.51 -15.70 2.94
N THR A 259 -4.48 -14.80 2.83
CA THR A 259 -5.85 -15.19 2.46
C THR A 259 -6.08 -15.35 0.95
N HIS A 260 -5.07 -15.13 0.12
CA HIS A 260 -5.18 -15.30 -1.33
C HIS A 260 -5.46 -16.77 -1.69
N SER A 261 -6.47 -17.04 -2.53
CA SER A 261 -6.87 -18.41 -2.92
C SER A 261 -5.76 -19.21 -3.61
N HIS A 262 -4.94 -18.58 -4.44
CA HIS A 262 -3.76 -19.24 -5.03
C HIS A 262 -2.69 -19.67 -4.02
N VAL A 263 -2.62 -19.07 -2.84
CA VAL A 263 -1.61 -19.42 -1.82
C VAL A 263 -2.09 -20.61 -1.00
N ALA A 264 -3.33 -20.51 -0.53
CA ALA A 264 -4.00 -21.60 0.15
C ALA A 264 -5.52 -21.44 0.05
N ASP A 265 -6.18 -22.58 -0.13
CA ASP A 265 -7.60 -22.73 0.11
C ASP A 265 -7.81 -23.89 1.09
N GLY A 266 -8.88 -23.78 1.87
CA GLY A 266 -9.20 -24.68 2.97
C GLY A 266 -10.46 -24.25 3.70
N ARG A 267 -11.27 -23.38 3.08
CA ARG A 267 -12.39 -22.71 3.76
C ARG A 267 -13.46 -23.70 4.15
N ILE A 268 -13.80 -24.59 3.23
CA ILE A 268 -14.87 -25.57 3.42
C ILE A 268 -14.43 -26.63 4.43
N GLU A 269 -13.19 -27.10 4.32
CA GLU A 269 -12.58 -28.07 5.23
C GLU A 269 -12.52 -27.52 6.66
N THR A 270 -12.22 -26.23 6.81
CA THR A 270 -12.24 -25.57 8.12
C THR A 270 -13.66 -25.54 8.69
N ILE A 271 -14.66 -25.13 7.90
CA ILE A 271 -16.07 -25.13 8.33
C ILE A 271 -16.53 -26.54 8.69
N CYS A 272 -16.21 -27.55 7.87
CA CYS A 272 -16.49 -28.96 8.16
C CYS A 272 -15.86 -29.41 9.48
N THR A 273 -14.62 -28.99 9.76
CA THR A 273 -13.92 -29.35 11.01
C THR A 273 -14.64 -28.77 12.22
N HIS A 274 -14.96 -27.47 12.21
CA HIS A 274 -15.68 -26.85 13.33
C HIS A 274 -17.12 -27.38 13.45
N ALA A 275 -17.82 -27.61 12.35
CA ALA A 275 -19.14 -28.26 12.37
C ALA A 275 -19.08 -29.67 13.01
N ALA A 276 -18.08 -30.47 12.67
CA ALA A 276 -17.88 -31.80 13.25
C ALA A 276 -17.60 -31.73 14.76
N LEU A 277 -16.78 -30.77 15.21
CA LEU A 277 -16.50 -30.54 16.63
C LEU A 277 -17.75 -30.09 17.41
N HIS A 278 -18.68 -29.42 16.74
CA HIS A 278 -19.99 -29.05 17.29
C HIS A 278 -21.07 -30.15 17.12
N GLY A 279 -20.67 -31.38 16.77
CA GLY A 279 -21.56 -32.54 16.75
C GLY A 279 -22.41 -32.69 15.48
N ALA A 280 -22.07 -31.99 14.40
CA ALA A 280 -22.73 -32.19 13.11
C ALA A 280 -22.59 -33.65 12.65
N PRO A 281 -23.68 -34.32 12.23
CA PRO A 281 -23.60 -35.67 11.72
C PRO A 281 -22.83 -35.69 10.39
N THR A 282 -22.23 -36.84 10.06
CA THR A 282 -21.45 -37.01 8.81
C THR A 282 -22.24 -36.65 7.56
N SER A 283 -23.57 -36.82 7.57
CA SER A 283 -24.44 -36.40 6.47
C SER A 283 -24.39 -34.88 6.24
N VAL A 284 -24.43 -34.07 7.30
CA VAL A 284 -24.32 -32.61 7.23
C VAL A 284 -22.92 -32.20 6.82
N ILE A 285 -21.89 -32.82 7.39
CA ILE A 285 -20.49 -32.55 7.03
C ILE A 285 -20.27 -32.76 5.52
N LYS A 286 -20.81 -33.84 4.94
CA LYS A 286 -20.75 -34.09 3.49
C LYS A 286 -21.45 -33.01 2.67
N LYS A 287 -22.66 -32.58 3.08
CA LYS A 287 -23.36 -31.47 2.41
C LYS A 287 -22.52 -30.18 2.41
N ILE A 288 -21.88 -29.85 3.54
CA ILE A 288 -20.99 -28.68 3.66
C ILE A 288 -19.77 -28.87 2.75
N TYR A 289 -19.16 -30.06 2.77
CA TYR A 289 -17.95 -30.38 1.99
C TYR A 289 -18.17 -30.23 0.48
N ASP A 290 -19.36 -30.57 -0.01
CA ASP A 290 -19.74 -30.47 -1.42
C ASP A 290 -20.03 -29.01 -1.87
N CYS A 291 -19.98 -28.04 -0.96
CA CYS A 291 -20.20 -26.63 -1.30
C CYS A 291 -18.98 -26.01 -1.98
N LEU A 292 -19.22 -25.30 -3.09
CA LEU A 292 -18.17 -24.53 -3.79
C LEU A 292 -17.83 -23.20 -3.11
N THR A 293 -18.73 -22.66 -2.29
CA THR A 293 -18.59 -21.32 -1.72
C THR A 293 -18.89 -21.32 -0.23
N THR A 294 -18.19 -20.45 0.50
CA THR A 294 -18.47 -20.19 1.92
C THR A 294 -19.92 -19.78 2.14
N LYS A 295 -20.53 -19.00 1.23
CA LYS A 295 -21.94 -18.59 1.35
C LYS A 295 -22.91 -19.77 1.29
N ALA A 296 -22.65 -20.76 0.42
CA ALA A 296 -23.46 -21.97 0.36
C ALA A 296 -23.30 -22.81 1.64
N ALA A 297 -22.08 -22.97 2.13
CA ALA A 297 -21.79 -23.66 3.38
C ALA A 297 -22.46 -22.98 4.59
N MET A 298 -22.42 -21.64 4.67
CA MET A 298 -23.07 -20.86 5.72
C MET A 298 -24.58 -21.13 5.80
N LYS A 299 -25.25 -21.24 4.65
CA LYS A 299 -26.68 -21.55 4.62
C LYS A 299 -26.99 -22.90 5.26
N ILE A 300 -26.16 -23.92 5.00
CA ILE A 300 -26.32 -25.24 5.63
C ILE A 300 -26.05 -25.15 7.14
N VAL A 301 -25.01 -24.42 7.55
CA VAL A 301 -24.70 -24.20 8.98
C VAL A 301 -25.88 -23.55 9.70
N GLU A 302 -26.54 -22.58 9.07
CA GLU A 302 -27.74 -21.93 9.61
C GLU A 302 -28.93 -22.89 9.69
N GLU A 303 -29.24 -23.61 8.60
CA GLU A 303 -30.36 -24.57 8.53
C GLU A 303 -30.24 -25.71 9.54
N GLU A 304 -29.01 -26.13 9.86
CA GLU A 304 -28.73 -27.23 10.78
C GLU A 304 -28.48 -26.73 12.22
N GLY A 305 -28.65 -25.43 12.49
CA GLY A 305 -28.54 -24.84 13.83
C GLY A 305 -27.12 -24.81 14.41
N LEU A 306 -26.10 -24.74 13.56
CA LEU A 306 -24.68 -24.84 13.92
C LEU A 306 -23.97 -23.47 13.98
N MET A 307 -24.70 -22.38 14.22
CA MET A 307 -24.15 -21.02 14.16
C MET A 307 -23.03 -20.75 15.19
N ASP A 308 -22.97 -21.53 16.26
CA ASP A 308 -21.94 -21.43 17.30
C ASP A 308 -20.52 -21.75 16.81
N ILE A 309 -20.36 -22.30 15.61
CA ILE A 309 -19.04 -22.49 15.01
C ILE A 309 -18.34 -21.16 14.70
N TRP A 310 -19.08 -20.08 14.42
CA TRP A 310 -18.47 -18.83 13.97
C TRP A 310 -17.69 -18.12 15.10
N PRO A 311 -18.22 -18.00 16.33
CA PRO A 311 -17.43 -17.54 17.48
C PRO A 311 -16.19 -18.39 17.75
N ASP A 312 -16.29 -19.72 17.68
CA ASP A 312 -15.14 -20.63 17.88
C ASP A 312 -14.06 -20.41 16.81
N MET A 313 -14.47 -20.24 15.55
CA MET A 313 -13.54 -19.91 14.47
C MET A 313 -12.91 -18.51 14.61
N ALA A 314 -13.67 -17.50 15.06
CA ALA A 314 -13.13 -16.17 15.32
C ALA A 314 -12.10 -16.23 16.47
N GLN A 315 -12.37 -17.01 17.51
CA GLN A 315 -11.45 -17.27 18.60
C GLN A 315 -10.19 -17.99 18.11
N LYS A 316 -10.34 -19.04 17.29
CA LYS A 316 -9.20 -19.76 16.70
C LYS A 316 -8.33 -18.87 15.82
N ALA A 317 -8.95 -18.01 15.01
CA ALA A 317 -8.24 -17.02 14.21
C ALA A 317 -7.45 -16.04 15.10
N SER A 318 -8.05 -15.56 16.20
CA SER A 318 -7.38 -14.69 17.17
C SER A 318 -6.14 -15.38 17.76
N GLU A 319 -6.26 -16.64 18.20
CA GLU A 319 -5.14 -17.40 18.75
C GLU A 319 -3.97 -17.56 17.75
N TYR A 320 -4.28 -17.88 16.48
CA TYR A 320 -3.26 -17.98 15.45
C TYR A 320 -2.61 -16.63 15.17
N CYS A 321 -3.38 -15.55 15.10
CA CYS A 321 -2.84 -14.20 14.91
C CYS A 321 -1.97 -13.75 16.08
N GLU A 322 -2.37 -14.02 17.33
CA GLU A 322 -1.54 -13.72 18.50
C GLU A 322 -0.25 -14.55 18.52
N LYS A 323 -0.29 -15.79 18.02
CA LYS A 323 0.90 -16.61 17.85
C LYS A 323 1.84 -16.00 16.81
N THR A 324 1.31 -15.52 15.68
CA THR A 324 2.07 -14.76 14.66
C THR A 324 2.64 -13.48 15.26
N ALA A 325 1.89 -12.81 16.14
CA ALA A 325 2.35 -11.64 16.88
C ALA A 325 3.37 -11.95 18.00
N HIS A 326 3.83 -13.21 18.12
CA HIS A 326 4.72 -13.67 19.19
C HIS A 326 4.23 -13.32 20.62
N LYS A 327 2.91 -13.23 20.82
CA LYS A 327 2.26 -12.76 22.06
C LYS A 327 2.68 -11.34 22.50
N MET A 328 3.22 -10.54 21.59
CA MET A 328 3.59 -9.14 21.84
C MET A 328 2.42 -8.17 21.60
N ALA A 329 1.37 -8.62 20.91
CA ALA A 329 0.13 -7.86 20.71
C ALA A 329 -1.10 -8.73 20.99
N ARG A 330 -2.14 -8.11 21.53
CA ARG A 330 -3.49 -8.68 21.60
C ARG A 330 -4.12 -8.55 20.22
N VAL A 331 -4.76 -9.62 19.75
CA VAL A 331 -5.41 -9.60 18.43
C VAL A 331 -6.88 -9.95 18.55
N GLY A 332 -7.76 -8.98 18.27
CA GLY A 332 -9.21 -9.18 18.21
C GLY A 332 -9.66 -9.48 16.79
N ILE A 333 -10.63 -10.38 16.63
CA ILE A 333 -11.16 -10.78 15.33
C ILE A 333 -12.66 -10.47 15.26
N ILE A 334 -13.12 -9.90 14.13
CA ILE A 334 -14.53 -9.74 13.80
C ILE A 334 -14.81 -10.37 12.44
N PHE A 335 -15.73 -11.33 12.41
CA PHE A 335 -16.28 -11.89 11.18
C PHE A 335 -17.49 -11.09 10.74
N LEU A 336 -17.47 -10.67 9.48
CA LEU A 336 -18.61 -10.06 8.81
C LEU A 336 -19.28 -11.07 7.87
N ASP A 337 -20.60 -11.03 7.80
CA ASP A 337 -21.39 -11.81 6.85
C ASP A 337 -21.46 -11.14 5.46
N GLY A 338 -22.26 -11.69 4.55
CA GLY A 338 -22.41 -11.16 3.19
C GLY A 338 -23.21 -9.86 3.09
N GLN A 339 -23.78 -9.39 4.21
CA GLN A 339 -24.60 -8.20 4.36
C GLN A 339 -23.89 -7.11 5.17
N ASN A 340 -22.61 -7.33 5.52
CA ASN A 340 -21.78 -6.45 6.35
C ASN A 340 -22.18 -6.41 7.83
N GLU A 341 -23.02 -7.34 8.28
CA GLU A 341 -23.38 -7.48 9.68
C GLU A 341 -22.33 -8.32 10.43
N ILE A 342 -22.22 -8.11 11.74
CA ILE A 342 -21.32 -8.90 12.58
C ILE A 342 -21.90 -10.31 12.72
N LEU A 343 -21.17 -11.28 12.17
CA LEU A 343 -21.50 -12.69 12.32
C LEU A 343 -20.98 -13.26 13.64
N ALA A 344 -19.73 -12.93 14.00
CA ALA A 344 -19.06 -13.40 15.20
C ALA A 344 -17.84 -12.54 15.54
N ALA A 345 -17.36 -12.68 16.77
CA ALA A 345 -16.12 -12.06 17.22
C ALA A 345 -15.38 -12.94 18.23
N SER A 346 -14.07 -12.72 18.39
CA SER A 346 -13.26 -13.37 19.42
C SER A 346 -13.63 -12.90 20.83
N GLU A 347 -13.28 -13.68 21.85
CA GLU A 347 -13.67 -13.39 23.25
C GLU A 347 -13.06 -12.07 23.76
N ASN A 348 -11.82 -11.79 23.36
CA ASN A 348 -11.07 -10.58 23.74
C ASN A 348 -11.55 -9.30 23.02
N ILE A 349 -12.60 -9.37 22.19
CA ILE A 349 -12.97 -8.28 21.29
C ILE A 349 -13.30 -6.97 22.02
N LYS A 350 -13.92 -7.05 23.20
CA LYS A 350 -14.29 -5.86 23.98
C LYS A 350 -13.06 -5.07 24.42
N GLU A 351 -12.00 -5.76 24.82
CA GLU A 351 -10.75 -5.14 25.25
C GLU A 351 -10.05 -4.48 24.08
N VAL A 352 -9.90 -5.19 22.96
CA VAL A 352 -9.21 -4.70 21.76
C VAL A 352 -9.98 -3.53 21.13
N LEU A 353 -11.31 -3.62 20.99
CA LEU A 353 -12.14 -2.52 20.50
C LEU A 353 -12.02 -1.27 21.38
N SER A 354 -12.00 -1.44 22.70
CA SER A 354 -11.85 -0.30 23.62
C SER A 354 -10.52 0.42 23.48
N ALA A 355 -9.47 -0.30 23.07
CA ALA A 355 -8.15 0.25 22.82
C ALA A 355 -8.06 0.93 21.44
N CYS A 356 -8.74 0.39 20.41
CA CYS A 356 -8.69 0.92 19.05
C CYS A 356 -9.60 2.14 18.79
N ARG A 357 -10.59 2.40 19.66
CA ARG A 357 -11.54 3.52 19.54
C ARG A 357 -11.11 4.80 20.27
N LYS A 358 -10.10 4.71 21.14
CA LYS A 358 -9.50 5.87 21.82
C LYS A 358 -8.52 6.53 20.88
#